data_AF-A0A3A8L1U0-F1
#
_entry.id   AF-A0A3A8L1U0-F1
#
_cell.length_a   1.000
_cell.length_b   1.000
_cell.length_c   1.000
_cell.angle_alpha   90.00
_cell.angle_beta   90.00
_cell.angle_gamma   90.00
#
_symmetry.space_group_name_H-M   'P 1'
#
loop_
_entity.id
_entity.type
_entity.pdbx_description
1 polymer ?
#
loop_
_entity_poly.entity_id
_entity_poly.type
_entity_poly.pdbx_seq_one_letter_code
_entity_poly.pdbx_strand_id
1 'polypeptide(L)'
;MELQMMRGRVAAVVMAAWMLACTSNAGRDAAKEAAAPDSSKLAQQKATISVLEPAAPVRSSFTSTRLYNNQVLIAGGTTSGGTSGGIRLTELHNPNGTPRWKSAQPMNDGRYDHAAAASLNNGKVLVSGGVTSSGDWRSAETYTPAQDTWTIVAPMSTPRVRHTATWIVNDKVLVVGGNNTTSAQGLASAEIFDAATGTWTTVAPPSFPYSEHSATRLNDGRVLVLGNRAQHELYNPTTNTWSRSSDSPGIISAGHTATLRFANGHYEVVVIGVSWENGNPVGKTYHYSPDTNLWGTTSGPTIPRRGHQATLVSNQAVRISGGVDLSTGLASTGVERLNINYIWYTEPPLQFPHREGRALSLDSNSAMMVIGGWDTPTDGGVPTRQQAELYTGCTAMSCSSPGPRCGTLADGCGGTLNCGSCTNGGTCDSQTHQCSQPCVSNPNTCASKCGATQDNCGETRDCGPCPPCAVGTVWCCGTCRQASQCDSMC
;
A
#
# COMPACT_ATOMS: atom_id res chain seq x y z
N MET A 1 35.64 -61.38 -7.76
CA MET A 1 34.26 -61.90 -7.68
C MET A 1 33.88 -61.99 -6.21
N GLU A 2 33.81 -60.85 -5.50
CA GLU A 2 33.27 -60.77 -4.12
C GLU A 2 33.00 -59.32 -3.68
N LEU A 3 32.73 -58.42 -4.64
CA LEU A 3 32.40 -57.01 -4.34
C LEU A 3 31.13 -56.52 -5.06
N GLN A 4 30.29 -57.46 -5.53
CA GLN A 4 29.02 -57.22 -6.22
C GLN A 4 27.80 -57.79 -5.46
N MET A 5 27.98 -58.37 -4.26
CA MET A 5 26.89 -58.94 -3.44
C MET A 5 26.56 -58.18 -2.14
N MET A 6 27.11 -56.98 -1.94
CA MET A 6 26.79 -56.12 -0.77
C MET A 6 25.95 -54.87 -1.11
N ARG A 7 25.52 -54.68 -2.37
CA ARG A 7 24.63 -53.57 -2.76
C ARG A 7 23.14 -53.94 -2.87
N GLY A 8 22.78 -55.19 -2.60
CA GLY A 8 21.39 -55.69 -2.73
C GLY A 8 20.58 -55.78 -1.43
N ARG A 9 21.16 -55.53 -0.24
CA ARG A 9 20.47 -55.75 1.05
C ARG A 9 20.29 -54.50 1.95
N VAL A 10 20.89 -53.37 1.60
CA VAL A 10 20.66 -52.09 2.31
C VAL A 10 19.53 -51.27 1.68
N ALA A 11 19.22 -51.50 0.39
CA ALA A 11 18.13 -50.81 -0.31
C ALA A 11 16.72 -51.35 0.04
N ALA A 12 16.60 -52.58 0.55
CA ALA A 12 15.31 -53.20 0.86
C ALA A 12 14.78 -52.89 2.27
N VAL A 13 15.64 -52.49 3.22
CA VAL A 13 15.23 -52.20 4.61
C VAL A 13 14.85 -50.72 4.81
N VAL A 14 15.37 -49.81 3.99
CA VAL A 14 15.01 -48.37 4.05
C VAL A 14 13.69 -48.08 3.30
N MET A 15 13.32 -48.89 2.31
CA MET A 15 12.05 -48.74 1.57
C MET A 15 10.82 -49.34 2.28
N ALA A 16 11.00 -50.24 3.25
CA ALA A 16 9.90 -50.79 4.04
C ALA A 16 9.51 -49.92 5.26
N ALA A 17 10.39 -49.02 5.71
CA ALA A 17 10.11 -48.08 6.81
C ALA A 17 9.34 -46.81 6.35
N TRP A 18 9.24 -46.57 5.03
CA TRP A 18 8.48 -45.45 4.46
C TRP A 18 7.07 -45.82 3.99
N MET A 19 6.70 -47.11 3.96
CA MET A 19 5.36 -47.56 3.56
C MET A 19 4.41 -47.91 4.73
N LEU A 20 4.85 -47.80 5.99
CA LEU A 20 3.99 -48.03 7.18
C LEU A 20 3.66 -46.76 8.00
N ALA A 21 3.86 -45.57 7.43
CA ALA A 21 3.41 -44.30 8.03
C ALA A 21 2.26 -43.63 7.24
N CYS A 22 1.59 -44.39 6.37
CA CYS A 22 0.45 -43.95 5.57
C CYS A 22 -0.84 -44.71 5.90
N THR A 23 -1.15 -44.90 7.19
CA THR A 23 -2.53 -45.22 7.63
C THR A 23 -2.77 -44.68 9.04
N SER A 24 -2.82 -43.36 9.20
CA SER A 24 -3.53 -42.74 10.31
C SER A 24 -4.33 -41.57 9.78
N ASN A 25 -5.61 -41.84 9.53
CA ASN A 25 -6.67 -40.84 9.40
C ASN A 25 -6.71 -40.02 10.70
N ALA A 26 -6.02 -38.88 10.70
CA ALA A 26 -6.22 -37.81 11.67
C ALA A 26 -6.34 -36.52 10.86
N GLY A 27 -7.39 -35.77 11.15
CA GLY A 27 -7.99 -34.76 10.27
C GLY A 27 -6.99 -33.82 9.61
N ARG A 28 -6.98 -33.84 8.27
CA ARG A 28 -6.59 -32.67 7.50
C ARG A 28 -7.68 -31.64 7.72
N ASP A 29 -7.50 -30.78 8.70
CA ASP A 29 -7.99 -29.41 8.59
C ASP A 29 -7.24 -28.80 7.41
N ALA A 30 -7.75 -29.02 6.20
CA ALA A 30 -7.48 -28.15 5.09
C ALA A 30 -7.80 -26.75 5.61
N ALA A 31 -6.78 -25.92 5.78
CA ALA A 31 -6.98 -24.51 6.01
C ALA A 31 -7.99 -24.08 4.95
N LYS A 32 -9.22 -23.80 5.39
CA LYS A 32 -10.29 -23.31 4.54
C LYS A 32 -9.68 -22.12 3.82
N GLU A 33 -9.43 -22.30 2.53
CA GLU A 33 -9.11 -21.22 1.62
C GLU A 33 -10.17 -20.17 1.91
N ALA A 34 -9.75 -19.06 2.52
CA ALA A 34 -10.70 -18.03 2.93
C ALA A 34 -11.41 -17.63 1.64
N ALA A 35 -12.70 -17.96 1.55
CA ALA A 35 -13.49 -17.66 0.38
C ALA A 35 -13.25 -16.19 0.04
N ALA A 36 -12.87 -15.92 -1.21
CA ALA A 36 -12.83 -14.56 -1.72
C ALA A 36 -14.13 -13.87 -1.28
N PRO A 37 -14.07 -12.64 -0.73
CA PRO A 37 -15.27 -11.97 -0.27
C PRO A 37 -16.30 -12.03 -1.39
N ASP A 38 -17.47 -12.56 -1.05
CA ASP A 38 -18.64 -12.70 -1.92
C ASP A 38 -18.77 -11.45 -2.80
N SER A 39 -18.75 -11.62 -4.12
CA SER A 39 -18.84 -10.51 -5.08
C SER A 39 -20.16 -9.74 -4.94
N SER A 40 -21.15 -10.28 -4.23
CA SER A 40 -22.37 -9.57 -3.84
C SER A 40 -22.26 -8.76 -2.53
N LYS A 41 -21.15 -8.89 -1.78
CA LYS A 41 -20.79 -8.08 -0.59
C LYS A 41 -19.75 -6.99 -0.90
N LEU A 42 -19.78 -6.48 -2.12
CA LEU A 42 -19.19 -5.20 -2.57
C LEU A 42 -19.92 -4.02 -1.90
N ALA A 43 -20.09 -4.02 -0.59
CA ALA A 43 -20.73 -2.93 0.12
C ALA A 43 -19.84 -1.67 -0.03
N GLN A 44 -20.25 -0.78 -0.93
CA GLN A 44 -19.87 0.62 -0.97
C GLN A 44 -18.35 0.94 -0.97
N GLN A 45 -17.54 0.28 -1.78
CA GLN A 45 -16.26 0.90 -2.17
C GLN A 45 -16.55 2.05 -3.14
N LYS A 46 -16.95 3.22 -2.61
CA LYS A 46 -16.99 4.47 -3.37
C LYS A 46 -15.60 5.06 -3.37
N ALA A 47 -14.85 4.86 -4.45
CA ALA A 47 -13.72 5.73 -4.76
C ALA A 47 -14.27 7.01 -5.40
N THR A 48 -13.75 8.17 -5.00
CA THR A 48 -13.94 9.39 -5.80
C THR A 48 -12.73 9.54 -6.68
N ILE A 49 -12.97 9.66 -7.98
CA ILE A 49 -11.95 9.94 -8.97
C ILE A 49 -12.21 11.36 -9.44
N SER A 50 -11.22 12.23 -9.29
CA SER A 50 -11.26 13.56 -9.88
C SER A 50 -10.06 13.75 -10.78
N VAL A 51 -10.33 14.10 -12.02
CA VAL A 51 -9.36 14.66 -12.94
C VAL A 51 -8.80 15.95 -12.33
N LEU A 52 -7.47 16.04 -12.21
CA LEU A 52 -6.79 17.22 -11.72
C LEU A 52 -6.59 18.21 -12.88
N GLU A 53 -7.25 19.36 -12.79
CA GLU A 53 -7.10 20.47 -13.75
C GLU A 53 -6.26 21.64 -13.18
N PRO A 54 -5.46 22.35 -14.01
CA PRO A 54 -5.19 22.02 -15.41
C PRO A 54 -4.37 20.72 -15.52
N ALA A 55 -4.67 19.86 -16.50
CA ALA A 55 -3.92 18.61 -16.57
C ALA A 55 -2.43 18.83 -16.83
N ALA A 56 -1.61 18.00 -16.17
CA ALA A 56 -0.16 18.06 -16.25
C ALA A 56 0.34 17.91 -17.71
N PRO A 57 1.49 18.53 -18.06
CA PRO A 57 2.18 18.32 -19.32
C PRO A 57 2.46 16.83 -19.54
N VAL A 58 2.25 16.40 -20.78
CA VAL A 58 2.44 15.00 -21.19
C VAL A 58 3.91 14.62 -21.09
N ARG A 59 4.24 13.68 -20.20
CA ARG A 59 5.61 13.18 -20.04
C ARG A 59 5.65 11.77 -19.47
N SER A 60 6.69 11.05 -19.83
CA SER A 60 7.07 9.76 -19.27
C SER A 60 8.54 9.79 -18.82
N SER A 61 9.01 8.73 -18.15
CA SER A 61 10.40 8.61 -17.70
C SER A 61 10.91 9.78 -16.84
N PHE A 62 9.98 10.46 -16.16
CA PHE A 62 10.25 11.51 -15.19
C PHE A 62 10.35 10.91 -13.78
N THR A 63 10.80 11.73 -12.83
CA THR A 63 10.75 11.39 -11.41
C THR A 63 9.71 12.22 -10.69
N SER A 64 9.07 11.60 -9.70
CA SER A 64 8.08 12.24 -8.83
C SER A 64 8.51 12.04 -7.38
N THR A 65 8.81 13.14 -6.69
CA THR A 65 9.41 13.07 -5.35
C THR A 65 8.57 13.86 -4.36
N ARG A 66 8.11 13.20 -3.29
CA ARG A 66 7.41 13.88 -2.20
C ARG A 66 8.41 14.69 -1.38
N LEU A 67 8.08 15.96 -1.16
CA LEU A 67 8.85 16.91 -0.37
C LEU A 67 8.36 16.91 1.09
N TYR A 68 9.18 17.45 2.00
CA TYR A 68 8.89 17.56 3.42
C TYR A 68 7.59 18.32 3.76
N ASN A 69 7.16 19.23 2.87
CA ASN A 69 5.95 20.02 3.02
C ASN A 69 4.71 19.39 2.33
N ASN A 70 4.76 18.09 2.03
CA ASN A 70 3.73 17.33 1.30
C ASN A 70 3.47 17.76 -0.15
N GLN A 71 4.25 18.69 -0.70
CA GLN A 71 4.24 18.91 -2.14
C GLN A 71 4.94 17.75 -2.85
N VAL A 72 4.60 17.56 -4.12
CA VAL A 72 5.29 16.61 -4.99
C VAL A 72 6.03 17.39 -6.07
N LEU A 73 7.34 17.16 -6.15
CA LEU A 73 8.18 17.64 -7.23
C LEU A 73 8.12 16.64 -8.39
N ILE A 74 7.76 17.12 -9.57
CA ILE A 74 7.84 16.40 -10.84
C ILE A 74 8.98 17.00 -11.63
N ALA A 75 9.98 16.20 -12.01
CA ALA A 75 11.17 16.67 -12.71
C ALA A 75 11.46 15.85 -13.96
N GLY A 76 11.74 16.56 -15.05
CA GLY A 76 12.23 15.99 -16.30
C GLY A 76 11.22 15.13 -17.05
N GLY A 77 11.73 14.11 -17.74
CA GLY A 77 10.98 13.19 -18.58
C GLY A 77 11.18 13.44 -20.07
N THR A 78 10.33 12.81 -20.88
CA THR A 78 10.30 12.94 -22.34
C THR A 78 8.86 13.05 -22.83
N THR A 79 8.65 13.85 -23.88
CA THR A 79 7.35 14.00 -24.58
C THR A 79 7.24 13.11 -25.83
N SER A 80 8.35 12.52 -26.31
CA SER A 80 8.40 11.76 -27.58
C SER A 80 9.10 10.40 -27.46
N GLY A 81 9.00 9.74 -26.31
CA GLY A 81 9.57 8.40 -26.13
C GLY A 81 11.10 8.32 -26.20
N GLY A 82 11.82 9.40 -25.86
CA GLY A 82 13.28 9.40 -25.70
C GLY A 82 14.09 9.87 -26.92
N THR A 83 13.43 10.21 -28.02
CA THR A 83 14.05 10.59 -29.30
C THR A 83 14.60 12.02 -29.38
N SER A 84 14.22 12.91 -28.47
CA SER A 84 14.52 14.35 -28.55
C SER A 84 15.43 14.90 -27.43
N GLY A 85 16.10 14.03 -26.68
CA GLY A 85 16.73 14.41 -25.41
C GLY A 85 15.68 14.66 -24.32
N GLY A 86 16.08 14.63 -23.05
CA GLY A 86 15.13 14.87 -21.96
C GLY A 86 14.68 16.34 -21.86
N ILE A 87 13.55 16.57 -21.18
CA ILE A 87 13.04 17.91 -20.93
C ILE A 87 13.57 18.45 -19.58
N ARG A 88 13.70 19.77 -19.47
CA ARG A 88 14.14 20.46 -18.23
C ARG A 88 13.01 20.83 -17.27
N LEU A 89 11.78 20.47 -17.62
CA LEU A 89 10.58 21.00 -16.98
C LEU A 89 10.40 20.46 -15.56
N THR A 90 10.14 21.37 -14.64
CA THR A 90 9.89 21.09 -13.23
C THR A 90 8.54 21.66 -12.79
N GLU A 91 7.76 20.86 -12.10
CA GLU A 91 6.46 21.26 -11.55
C GLU A 91 6.32 20.83 -10.09
N LEU A 92 5.56 21.62 -9.34
CA LEU A 92 5.15 21.30 -7.98
C LEU A 92 3.64 21.05 -7.96
N HIS A 93 3.27 19.88 -7.47
CA HIS A 93 1.89 19.58 -7.10
C HIS A 93 1.69 19.82 -5.60
N ASN A 94 0.71 20.65 -5.25
CA ASN A 94 0.24 20.85 -3.88
C ASN A 94 -1.13 20.16 -3.69
N PRO A 95 -1.21 19.04 -2.95
CA PRO A 95 -2.45 18.28 -2.77
C PRO A 95 -3.61 19.09 -2.19
N ASN A 96 -3.30 20.00 -1.28
CA ASN A 96 -4.28 20.77 -0.52
C ASN A 96 -4.33 22.25 -0.96
N GLY A 97 -3.58 22.60 -2.00
CA GLY A 97 -3.43 23.99 -2.45
C GLY A 97 -4.37 24.36 -3.59
N THR A 98 -4.62 25.67 -3.69
CA THR A 98 -5.21 26.30 -4.88
C THR A 98 -4.27 27.41 -5.32
N PRO A 99 -3.64 27.34 -6.52
CA PRO A 99 -3.73 26.25 -7.50
C PRO A 99 -3.01 24.96 -7.03
N ARG A 100 -3.50 23.80 -7.49
CA ARG A 100 -2.87 22.50 -7.22
C ARG A 100 -1.55 22.32 -7.95
N TRP A 101 -1.39 22.95 -9.10
CA TRP A 101 -0.19 22.88 -9.93
C TRP A 101 0.52 24.23 -9.97
N LYS A 102 1.85 24.20 -9.84
CA LYS A 102 2.70 25.38 -9.96
C LYS A 102 3.96 25.04 -10.76
N SER A 103 4.29 25.87 -11.74
CA SER A 103 5.59 25.82 -12.40
C SER A 103 6.70 26.17 -11.39
N ALA A 104 7.77 25.39 -11.39
CA ALA A 104 8.99 25.64 -10.61
C ALA A 104 10.14 26.01 -11.55
N GLN A 105 11.29 26.39 -11.00
CA GLN A 105 12.48 26.60 -11.83
C GLN A 105 12.82 25.31 -12.60
N PRO A 106 13.10 25.40 -13.91
CA PRO A 106 13.53 24.25 -14.67
C PRO A 106 14.92 23.79 -14.24
N MET A 107 15.21 22.50 -14.43
CA MET A 107 16.57 21.96 -14.31
C MET A 107 17.52 22.66 -15.29
N ASN A 108 18.82 22.63 -15.03
CA ASN A 108 19.81 23.18 -15.96
C ASN A 108 19.95 22.27 -17.19
N ASP A 109 19.91 20.95 -17.00
CA ASP A 109 19.94 19.98 -18.09
C ASP A 109 18.63 19.16 -18.17
N GLY A 110 18.08 19.05 -19.37
CA GLY A 110 16.90 18.24 -19.62
C GLY A 110 17.24 16.76 -19.63
N ARG A 111 16.46 15.94 -18.91
CA ARG A 111 16.78 14.51 -18.71
C ARG A 111 15.56 13.60 -18.53
N TYR A 112 15.69 12.35 -18.95
CA TYR A 112 14.71 11.27 -18.70
C TYR A 112 15.45 9.98 -18.27
N ASP A 113 14.73 9.01 -17.70
CA ASP A 113 15.30 7.77 -17.14
C ASP A 113 16.38 8.04 -16.05
N HIS A 114 16.29 9.20 -15.41
CA HIS A 114 17.10 9.61 -14.28
C HIS A 114 16.50 9.11 -12.96
N ALA A 115 17.29 9.14 -11.90
CA ALA A 115 16.80 8.84 -10.54
C ALA A 115 16.75 10.10 -9.70
N ALA A 116 15.82 10.13 -8.74
CA ALA A 116 15.69 11.21 -7.77
C ALA A 116 15.50 10.70 -6.35
N ALA A 117 16.04 11.44 -5.38
CA ALA A 117 15.83 11.19 -3.95
C ALA A 117 15.74 12.50 -3.19
N ALA A 118 14.80 12.61 -2.26
CA ALA A 118 14.68 13.76 -1.37
C ALA A 118 15.28 13.47 0.02
N SER A 119 15.93 14.48 0.60
CA SER A 119 16.21 14.48 2.03
C SER A 119 14.92 14.63 2.84
N LEU A 120 14.79 13.81 3.89
CA LEU A 120 13.68 13.91 4.84
C LEU A 120 13.75 15.17 5.71
N ASN A 121 14.95 15.75 5.90
CA ASN A 121 15.16 16.83 6.86
C ASN A 121 14.83 18.21 6.27
N ASN A 122 15.28 18.50 5.04
CA ASN A 122 15.14 19.81 4.41
C ASN A 122 14.47 19.77 3.03
N GLY A 123 14.07 18.57 2.57
CA GLY A 123 13.42 18.39 1.28
C GLY A 123 14.29 18.63 0.05
N LYS A 124 15.60 18.82 0.20
CA LYS A 124 16.50 18.97 -0.93
C LYS A 124 16.44 17.70 -1.78
N VAL A 125 16.23 17.86 -3.08
CA VAL A 125 16.08 16.71 -4.01
C VAL A 125 17.34 16.60 -4.85
N LEU A 126 17.99 15.44 -4.82
CA LEU A 126 19.01 15.08 -5.80
C LEU A 126 18.32 14.51 -7.03
N VAL A 127 18.73 14.96 -8.20
CA VAL A 127 18.44 14.33 -9.49
C VAL A 127 19.77 13.96 -10.14
N SER A 128 19.91 12.71 -10.59
CA SER A 128 21.19 12.18 -11.09
C SER A 128 21.02 11.31 -12.34
N GLY A 129 21.97 11.45 -13.26
CA GLY A 129 22.08 10.65 -14.49
C GLY A 129 20.88 10.80 -15.41
N GLY A 130 20.53 9.71 -16.10
CA GLY A 130 19.53 9.71 -17.16
C GLY A 130 20.11 10.16 -18.50
N VAL A 131 19.30 10.01 -19.55
CA VAL A 131 19.66 10.50 -20.89
C VAL A 131 19.44 12.00 -20.91
N THR A 132 20.54 12.74 -20.95
CA THR A 132 20.53 14.20 -20.93
C THR A 132 20.62 14.82 -22.32
N SER A 133 20.20 16.07 -22.44
CA SER A 133 20.33 16.83 -23.70
C SER A 133 21.79 17.13 -24.06
N SER A 134 22.67 17.20 -23.06
CA SER A 134 24.13 17.35 -23.22
C SER A 134 24.86 16.06 -23.60
N GLY A 135 24.22 14.90 -23.40
CA GLY A 135 24.85 13.58 -23.53
C GLY A 135 25.66 13.12 -22.31
N ASP A 136 25.80 13.93 -21.26
CA ASP A 136 26.51 13.54 -20.04
C ASP A 136 25.61 12.83 -19.00
N TRP A 137 25.63 11.50 -19.05
CA TRP A 137 24.85 10.63 -18.14
C TRP A 137 25.43 10.54 -16.72
N ARG A 138 26.50 11.28 -16.42
CA ARG A 138 27.07 11.42 -15.08
C ARG A 138 26.56 12.66 -14.35
N SER A 139 26.00 13.62 -15.08
CA SER A 139 25.57 14.90 -14.53
C SER A 139 24.52 14.71 -13.42
N ALA A 140 24.58 15.58 -12.42
CA ALA A 140 23.65 15.60 -11.32
C ALA A 140 23.38 17.04 -10.88
N GLU A 141 22.19 17.26 -10.34
CA GLU A 141 21.73 18.56 -9.89
C GLU A 141 20.90 18.39 -8.62
N THR A 142 20.92 19.40 -7.75
CA THR A 142 20.07 19.41 -6.56
C THR A 142 19.06 20.55 -6.63
N TYR A 143 17.81 20.25 -6.28
CA TYR A 143 16.74 21.22 -6.10
C TYR A 143 16.58 21.60 -4.64
N THR A 144 16.51 22.90 -4.36
CA THR A 144 16.23 23.44 -3.03
C THR A 144 14.81 24.04 -3.02
N PRO A 145 13.79 23.35 -2.45
CA PRO A 145 12.40 23.80 -2.54
C PRO A 145 12.14 25.18 -1.94
N ALA A 146 12.82 25.53 -0.85
CA ALA A 146 12.64 26.82 -0.18
C ALA A 146 13.11 28.02 -1.04
N GLN A 147 14.06 27.78 -1.94
CA GLN A 147 14.60 28.80 -2.84
C GLN A 147 14.02 28.72 -4.25
N ASP A 148 13.35 27.60 -4.56
CA ASP A 148 12.98 27.23 -5.93
C ASP A 148 14.18 27.34 -6.87
N THR A 149 15.30 26.68 -6.54
CA THR A 149 16.53 26.76 -7.33
C THR A 149 17.11 25.38 -7.62
N TRP A 150 17.63 25.21 -8.83
CA TRP A 150 18.48 24.08 -9.20
C TRP A 150 19.95 24.48 -9.16
N THR A 151 20.78 23.62 -8.59
CA THR A 151 22.23 23.80 -8.53
C THR A 151 22.91 22.58 -9.11
N ILE A 152 23.75 22.78 -10.12
CA ILE A 152 24.63 21.73 -10.64
C ILE A 152 25.61 21.33 -9.56
N VAL A 153 25.77 20.03 -9.35
CA VAL A 153 26.73 19.47 -8.39
C VAL A 153 27.79 18.65 -9.13
N ALA A 154 28.76 18.11 -8.40
CA ALA A 154 29.76 17.24 -9.01
C ALA A 154 29.08 16.08 -9.77
N PRO A 155 29.62 15.64 -10.92
CA PRO A 155 29.11 14.49 -11.63
C PRO A 155 29.45 13.18 -10.90
N MET A 156 28.66 12.14 -11.14
CA MET A 156 29.00 10.77 -10.74
C MET A 156 30.27 10.30 -11.46
N SER A 157 30.96 9.32 -10.89
CA SER A 157 32.09 8.65 -11.54
C SER A 157 31.60 7.75 -12.67
N THR A 158 30.48 7.05 -12.47
CA THR A 158 29.90 6.14 -13.46
C THR A 158 28.67 6.79 -14.13
N PRO A 159 28.59 6.83 -15.47
CA PRO A 159 27.37 7.24 -16.16
C PRO A 159 26.25 6.22 -15.93
N ARG A 160 25.03 6.66 -15.63
CA ARG A 160 23.90 5.77 -15.30
C ARG A 160 22.58 6.28 -15.84
N VAL A 161 21.76 5.36 -16.35
CA VAL A 161 20.32 5.54 -16.61
C VAL A 161 19.54 4.38 -15.98
N ARG A 162 18.28 4.59 -15.59
CA ARG A 162 17.43 3.57 -14.94
C ARG A 162 18.06 2.94 -13.69
N HIS A 163 18.90 3.69 -12.99
CA HIS A 163 19.40 3.35 -11.66
C HIS A 163 18.38 3.73 -10.58
N THR A 164 18.63 3.28 -9.35
CA THR A 164 17.88 3.75 -8.19
C THR A 164 18.68 4.80 -7.42
N ALA A 165 17.98 5.74 -6.80
CA ALA A 165 18.54 6.69 -5.84
C ALA A 165 17.74 6.58 -4.54
N THR A 166 18.42 6.32 -3.44
CA THR A 166 17.79 6.11 -2.13
C THR A 166 18.45 7.01 -1.11
N TRP A 167 17.67 7.92 -0.51
CA TRP A 167 18.17 8.68 0.64
C TRP A 167 18.52 7.73 1.76
N ILE A 168 19.68 7.93 2.39
CA ILE A 168 20.20 7.16 3.51
C ILE A 168 20.59 8.13 4.65
N VAL A 169 21.08 7.59 5.77
CA VAL A 169 21.43 8.39 6.95
C VAL A 169 22.48 9.48 6.65
N ASN A 170 22.46 10.56 7.44
CA ASN A 170 23.39 11.70 7.36
C ASN A 170 23.34 12.50 6.05
N ASP A 171 22.15 12.74 5.51
CA ASP A 171 21.94 13.53 4.27
C ASP A 171 22.74 13.02 3.06
N LYS A 172 22.90 11.70 3.00
CA LYS A 172 23.55 11.01 1.90
C LYS A 172 22.51 10.33 1.01
N VAL A 173 22.84 10.15 -0.26
CA VAL A 173 22.02 9.41 -1.21
C VAL A 173 22.84 8.29 -1.81
N LEU A 174 22.38 7.05 -1.64
CA LEU A 174 22.94 5.89 -2.31
C LEU A 174 22.37 5.81 -3.73
N VAL A 175 23.24 5.70 -4.72
CA VAL A 175 22.89 5.40 -6.11
C VAL A 175 23.45 4.03 -6.48
N VAL A 176 22.60 3.16 -7.03
CA VAL A 176 22.95 1.77 -7.34
C VAL A 176 22.53 1.39 -8.75
N GLY A 177 23.40 0.66 -9.44
CA GLY A 177 23.06 -0.02 -10.68
C GLY A 177 22.74 0.94 -11.82
N GLY A 178 21.77 0.54 -12.66
CA GLY A 178 21.40 1.20 -13.90
C GLY A 178 22.12 0.62 -15.11
N ASN A 179 21.94 1.26 -16.26
CA ASN A 179 22.61 0.95 -17.51
C ASN A 179 23.50 2.12 -17.94
N ASN A 180 24.46 1.83 -18.80
CA ASN A 180 25.25 2.84 -19.51
C ASN A 180 25.38 2.42 -20.98
N THR A 181 26.15 3.18 -21.78
CA THR A 181 26.35 2.87 -23.20
C THR A 181 27.16 1.60 -23.46
N THR A 182 27.78 1.00 -22.43
CA THR A 182 28.71 -0.12 -22.57
C THR A 182 28.24 -1.43 -21.91
N SER A 183 27.22 -1.39 -21.04
CA SER A 183 26.71 -2.57 -20.33
C SER A 183 25.25 -2.85 -20.68
N ALA A 184 25.01 -3.99 -21.35
CA ALA A 184 23.68 -4.50 -21.64
C ALA A 184 23.03 -5.23 -20.45
N GLN A 185 23.80 -5.64 -19.43
CA GLN A 185 23.31 -6.44 -18.30
C GLN A 185 23.07 -5.62 -17.02
N GLY A 186 23.31 -4.31 -17.06
CA GLY A 186 23.27 -3.44 -15.89
C GLY A 186 24.63 -3.24 -15.24
N LEU A 187 24.68 -2.41 -14.20
CA LEU A 187 25.92 -2.00 -13.54
C LEU A 187 26.06 -2.67 -12.17
N ALA A 188 27.22 -3.26 -11.91
CA ALA A 188 27.62 -3.76 -10.59
C ALA A 188 28.44 -2.70 -9.85
N SER A 189 27.89 -1.50 -9.71
CA SER A 189 28.56 -0.39 -9.04
C SER A 189 27.56 0.48 -8.30
N ALA A 190 28.03 1.11 -7.23
CA ALA A 190 27.26 2.02 -6.41
C ALA A 190 28.11 3.20 -5.96
N GLU A 191 27.46 4.34 -5.74
CA GLU A 191 28.09 5.59 -5.33
C GLU A 191 27.21 6.27 -4.29
N ILE A 192 27.82 7.00 -3.36
CA ILE A 192 27.12 7.84 -2.41
C ILE A 192 27.34 9.31 -2.76
N PHE A 193 26.25 10.06 -2.90
CA PHE A 193 26.29 11.51 -2.91
C PHE A 193 26.15 12.05 -1.49
N ASP A 194 27.02 13.00 -1.12
CA ASP A 194 26.93 13.75 0.13
C ASP A 194 26.32 15.12 -0.16
N ALA A 195 25.08 15.36 0.31
CA ALA A 195 24.35 16.58 -0.01
C ALA A 195 24.88 17.84 0.70
N ALA A 196 25.70 17.67 1.74
CA ALA A 196 26.32 18.76 2.48
C ALA A 196 27.56 19.31 1.76
N THR A 197 28.35 18.43 1.16
CA THR A 197 29.56 18.81 0.41
C THR A 197 29.33 18.93 -1.09
N GLY A 198 28.27 18.32 -1.62
CA GLY A 198 28.02 18.27 -3.06
C GLY A 198 28.95 17.33 -3.82
N THR A 199 29.53 16.34 -3.14
CA THR A 199 30.53 15.42 -3.69
C THR A 199 30.03 13.97 -3.74
N TRP A 200 30.68 13.16 -4.58
CA TRP A 200 30.40 11.73 -4.73
C TRP A 200 31.55 10.89 -4.15
N THR A 201 31.22 9.71 -3.65
CA THR A 201 32.21 8.70 -3.23
C THR A 201 31.78 7.34 -3.73
N THR A 202 32.66 6.65 -4.45
CA THR A 202 32.46 5.25 -4.84
C THR A 202 32.46 4.37 -3.60
N VAL A 203 31.47 3.50 -3.49
CA VAL A 203 31.32 2.55 -2.39
C VAL A 203 31.64 1.13 -2.84
N ALA A 204 31.60 0.17 -1.92
CA ALA A 204 31.77 -1.24 -2.27
C ALA A 204 30.78 -1.61 -3.40
N PRO A 205 31.20 -2.40 -4.40
CA PRO A 205 30.30 -2.82 -5.46
C PRO A 205 29.34 -3.91 -4.96
N PRO A 206 28.08 -3.93 -5.43
CA PRO A 206 27.21 -5.09 -5.25
C PRO A 206 27.77 -6.32 -5.96
N SER A 207 27.35 -7.52 -5.54
CA SER A 207 27.79 -8.78 -6.16
C SER A 207 27.18 -9.01 -7.53
N PHE A 208 26.07 -8.31 -7.84
CA PHE A 208 25.31 -8.48 -9.06
C PHE A 208 25.18 -7.18 -9.85
N PRO A 209 25.13 -7.26 -11.20
CA PRO A 209 24.75 -6.12 -12.02
C PRO A 209 23.24 -5.88 -11.88
N TYR A 210 22.85 -4.64 -11.57
CA TYR A 210 21.46 -4.27 -11.41
C TYR A 210 20.99 -3.36 -12.54
N SER A 211 19.89 -3.74 -13.20
CA SER A 211 19.12 -2.91 -14.13
C SER A 211 17.62 -3.14 -13.87
N GLU A 212 16.80 -2.08 -14.01
CA GLU A 212 15.34 -2.16 -13.81
C GLU A 212 14.93 -2.80 -12.46
N HIS A 213 15.74 -2.53 -11.44
CA HIS A 213 15.63 -3.04 -10.07
C HIS A 213 14.88 -2.04 -9.18
N SER A 214 14.51 -2.47 -7.98
CA SER A 214 14.02 -1.57 -6.94
C SER A 214 15.01 -1.48 -5.76
N ALA A 215 14.97 -0.37 -5.04
CA ALA A 215 15.75 -0.16 -3.83
C ALA A 215 14.86 0.45 -2.75
N THR A 216 14.77 -0.21 -1.60
CA THR A 216 13.94 0.20 -0.48
C THR A 216 14.82 0.42 0.74
N ARG A 217 14.83 1.66 1.26
CA ARG A 217 15.44 1.93 2.57
C ARG A 217 14.60 1.28 3.67
N LEU A 218 15.25 0.51 4.52
CA LEU A 218 14.67 -0.18 5.66
C LEU A 218 14.68 0.73 6.89
N ASN A 219 13.91 0.34 7.92
CA ASN A 219 13.77 1.13 9.15
C ASN A 219 15.09 1.24 9.94
N ASP A 220 15.97 0.25 9.81
CA ASP A 220 17.30 0.24 10.43
C ASP A 220 18.37 1.00 9.62
N GLY A 221 17.99 1.61 8.49
CA GLY A 221 18.88 2.38 7.63
C GLY A 221 19.62 1.59 6.56
N ARG A 222 19.54 0.25 6.55
CA ARG A 222 20.01 -0.56 5.41
C ARG A 222 19.16 -0.28 4.18
N VAL A 223 19.68 -0.64 3.00
CA VAL A 223 18.93 -0.57 1.74
C VAL A 223 18.82 -1.97 1.16
N LEU A 224 17.59 -2.44 0.99
CA LEU A 224 17.29 -3.68 0.26
C LEU A 224 17.22 -3.37 -1.23
N VAL A 225 18.10 -3.99 -2.00
CA VAL A 225 18.15 -3.87 -3.47
C VAL A 225 17.63 -5.17 -4.05
N LEU A 226 16.54 -5.07 -4.81
CA LEU A 226 15.84 -6.20 -5.41
C LEU A 226 16.05 -6.19 -6.92
N GLY A 227 16.92 -7.08 -7.38
CA GLY A 227 17.16 -7.29 -8.80
C GLY A 227 16.06 -8.12 -9.47
N ASN A 228 16.24 -8.30 -10.77
CA ASN A 228 15.43 -9.24 -11.53
C ASN A 228 15.99 -10.65 -11.28
N ARG A 229 15.16 -11.60 -10.80
CA ARG A 229 15.50 -12.98 -10.37
C ARG A 229 15.73 -13.11 -8.86
N ALA A 230 16.63 -14.00 -8.43
CA ALA A 230 16.95 -14.27 -7.02
C ALA A 230 18.12 -13.42 -6.50
N GLN A 231 18.47 -12.35 -7.22
CA GLN A 231 19.62 -11.49 -6.93
C GLN A 231 19.15 -10.33 -6.06
N HIS A 232 19.19 -10.53 -4.75
CA HIS A 232 18.74 -9.56 -3.76
C HIS A 232 19.84 -9.34 -2.73
N GLU A 233 20.17 -8.08 -2.47
CA GLU A 233 21.23 -7.73 -1.54
C GLU A 233 20.81 -6.61 -0.60
N LEU A 234 21.41 -6.63 0.58
CA LEU A 234 21.32 -5.59 1.59
C LEU A 234 22.62 -4.80 1.60
N TYR A 235 22.52 -3.51 1.34
CA TYR A 235 23.60 -2.56 1.57
C TYR A 235 23.54 -1.99 2.98
N ASN A 236 24.66 -2.06 3.70
CA ASN A 236 24.84 -1.39 4.99
C ASN A 236 25.68 -0.12 4.80
N PRO A 237 25.08 1.08 4.92
CA PRO A 237 25.80 2.34 4.72
C PRO A 237 26.81 2.67 5.85
N THR A 238 26.67 2.07 7.03
CA THR A 238 27.59 2.30 8.16
C THR A 238 28.91 1.57 7.98
N THR A 239 28.87 0.36 7.41
CA THR A 239 30.05 -0.48 7.19
C THR A 239 30.54 -0.46 5.74
N ASN A 240 29.79 0.14 4.81
CA ASN A 240 30.07 0.10 3.37
C ASN A 240 30.23 -1.35 2.87
N THR A 241 29.25 -2.20 3.20
CA THR A 241 29.27 -3.62 2.84
C THR A 241 27.95 -4.08 2.25
N TRP A 242 28.04 -5.02 1.32
CA TRP A 242 26.91 -5.77 0.78
C TRP A 242 26.81 -7.14 1.44
N SER A 243 25.59 -7.60 1.64
CA SER A 243 25.29 -8.96 2.09
C SER A 243 24.08 -9.48 1.31
N ARG A 244 24.04 -10.78 1.03
CA ARG A 244 22.85 -11.37 0.40
C ARG A 244 21.70 -11.39 1.39
N SER A 245 20.48 -11.14 0.92
CA SER A 245 19.31 -11.63 1.66
C SER A 245 19.20 -13.15 1.52
N SER A 246 18.33 -13.80 2.29
CA SER A 246 17.98 -15.20 1.98
C SER A 246 17.35 -15.29 0.59
N ASP A 247 17.43 -16.47 -0.02
CA ASP A 247 16.84 -16.69 -1.35
C ASP A 247 15.33 -16.45 -1.30
N SER A 248 14.82 -15.68 -2.26
CA SER A 248 13.37 -15.49 -2.39
C SER A 248 12.71 -16.81 -2.85
N PRO A 249 11.45 -17.10 -2.46
CA PRO A 249 10.75 -18.34 -2.81
C PRO A 249 10.47 -18.52 -4.31
N GLY A 250 10.77 -17.49 -5.11
CA GLY A 250 10.62 -17.47 -6.56
C GLY A 250 11.40 -16.33 -7.19
N ILE A 251 11.32 -16.24 -8.52
CA ILE A 251 11.90 -15.16 -9.30
C ILE A 251 11.03 -13.91 -9.15
N ILE A 252 11.66 -12.80 -8.78
CA ILE A 252 11.03 -11.47 -8.82
C ILE A 252 11.31 -10.86 -10.20
N SER A 253 10.25 -10.60 -10.97
CA SER A 253 10.37 -10.05 -12.33
C SER A 253 10.61 -8.54 -12.33
N ALA A 254 11.12 -8.01 -13.45
CA ALA A 254 11.24 -6.58 -13.68
C ALA A 254 9.88 -5.87 -13.64
N GLY A 255 9.88 -4.60 -13.20
CA GLY A 255 8.66 -3.81 -13.05
C GLY A 255 7.78 -4.24 -11.86
N HIS A 256 8.36 -4.93 -10.88
CA HIS A 256 7.76 -5.12 -9.57
C HIS A 256 7.77 -3.80 -8.77
N THR A 257 6.97 -3.76 -7.72
CA THR A 257 7.01 -2.70 -6.71
C THR A 257 7.42 -3.28 -5.37
N ALA A 258 8.15 -2.51 -4.56
CA ALA A 258 8.59 -2.90 -3.24
C ALA A 258 8.22 -1.80 -2.23
N THR A 259 7.38 -2.14 -1.26
CA THR A 259 6.82 -1.18 -0.29
C THR A 259 7.16 -1.64 1.12
N LEU A 260 7.93 -0.82 1.85
CA LEU A 260 8.14 -1.01 3.28
C LEU A 260 6.84 -0.65 4.03
N ARG A 261 6.36 -1.53 4.90
CA ARG A 261 5.23 -1.28 5.79
C ARG A 261 5.47 -1.82 7.19
N PHE A 262 4.70 -1.34 8.15
CA PHE A 262 4.64 -1.93 9.49
C PHE A 262 3.34 -2.73 9.62
N ALA A 263 3.45 -4.03 9.87
CA ALA A 263 2.30 -4.92 10.00
C ALA A 263 2.58 -5.97 11.08
N ASN A 264 1.56 -6.33 11.85
CA ASN A 264 1.65 -7.41 12.85
C ASN A 264 2.88 -7.29 13.78
N GLY A 265 3.17 -6.06 14.23
CA GLY A 265 4.23 -5.78 15.19
C GLY A 265 5.65 -5.72 14.64
N HIS A 266 5.87 -5.84 13.33
CA HIS A 266 7.19 -5.78 12.71
C HIS A 266 7.19 -5.02 11.38
N TYR A 267 8.37 -4.64 10.90
CA TYR A 267 8.52 -4.09 9.55
C TYR A 267 8.70 -5.21 8.53
N GLU A 268 8.09 -5.05 7.36
CA GLU A 268 8.27 -5.94 6.22
C GLU A 268 8.33 -5.14 4.92
N VAL A 269 9.02 -5.69 3.92
CA VAL A 269 8.97 -5.19 2.54
C VAL A 269 8.05 -6.10 1.73
N VAL A 270 6.93 -5.54 1.29
CA VAL A 270 5.97 -6.21 0.40
C VAL A 270 6.40 -5.99 -1.03
N VAL A 271 6.62 -7.08 -1.75
CA VAL A 271 7.01 -7.06 -3.16
C VAL A 271 5.86 -7.61 -3.99
N ILE A 272 5.33 -6.79 -4.89
CA ILE A 272 4.21 -7.16 -5.76
C ILE A 272 4.68 -7.10 -7.20
N GLY A 273 4.39 -8.15 -7.96
CA GLY A 273 4.83 -8.28 -9.34
C GLY A 273 4.23 -9.49 -10.03
N VAL A 274 4.98 -10.03 -10.97
CA VAL A 274 4.58 -11.18 -11.78
C VAL A 274 5.60 -12.30 -11.67
N SER A 275 5.09 -13.53 -11.65
CA SER A 275 5.85 -14.77 -11.85
C SER A 275 5.31 -15.51 -13.09
N TRP A 276 5.98 -16.58 -13.51
CA TRP A 276 5.57 -17.41 -14.64
C TRP A 276 5.29 -18.83 -14.16
N GLU A 277 4.05 -19.29 -14.34
CA GLU A 277 3.62 -20.64 -13.96
C GLU A 277 3.10 -21.34 -15.23
N ASN A 278 3.77 -22.43 -15.64
CA ASN A 278 3.45 -23.17 -16.88
C ASN A 278 3.38 -22.28 -18.14
N GLY A 279 4.26 -21.27 -18.24
CA GLY A 279 4.31 -20.34 -19.37
C GLY A 279 3.26 -19.22 -19.33
N ASN A 280 2.39 -19.19 -18.30
CA ASN A 280 1.41 -18.13 -18.12
C ASN A 280 1.89 -17.13 -17.05
N PRO A 281 1.69 -15.82 -17.26
CA PRO A 281 2.00 -14.82 -16.25
C PRO A 281 0.98 -14.88 -15.11
N VAL A 282 1.46 -14.94 -13.87
CA VAL A 282 0.63 -14.99 -12.66
C VAL A 282 1.05 -13.87 -11.72
N GLY A 283 0.09 -13.12 -11.19
CA GLY A 283 0.36 -12.12 -10.16
C GLY A 283 0.98 -12.82 -8.94
N LYS A 284 2.04 -12.24 -8.37
CA LYS A 284 2.70 -12.80 -7.20
C LYS A 284 3.03 -11.73 -6.17
N THR A 285 2.87 -12.12 -4.91
CA THR A 285 3.27 -11.31 -3.77
C THR A 285 4.32 -12.05 -2.95
N TYR A 286 5.38 -11.34 -2.61
CA TYR A 286 6.38 -11.76 -1.64
C TYR A 286 6.41 -10.77 -0.49
N HIS A 287 6.81 -11.24 0.68
CA HIS A 287 7.13 -10.37 1.80
C HIS A 287 8.48 -10.74 2.38
N TYR A 288 9.29 -9.73 2.67
CA TYR A 288 10.61 -9.87 3.25
C TYR A 288 10.65 -9.26 4.65
N SER A 289 11.13 -10.02 5.63
CA SER A 289 11.35 -9.56 7.00
C SER A 289 12.82 -9.14 7.18
N PRO A 290 13.12 -7.84 7.37
CA PRO A 290 14.47 -7.35 7.62
C PRO A 290 15.13 -7.90 8.89
N ASP A 291 14.32 -8.22 9.90
CA ASP A 291 14.79 -8.64 11.22
C ASP A 291 15.28 -10.09 11.20
N THR A 292 14.55 -10.96 10.49
CA THR A 292 14.88 -12.38 10.38
C THR A 292 15.68 -12.70 9.13
N ASN A 293 15.77 -11.76 8.18
CA ASN A 293 16.28 -11.97 6.84
C ASN A 293 15.58 -13.14 6.12
N LEU A 294 14.28 -13.30 6.29
CA LEU A 294 13.48 -14.36 5.68
C LEU A 294 12.45 -13.80 4.71
N TRP A 295 12.12 -14.61 3.71
CA TRP A 295 11.07 -14.35 2.75
C TRP A 295 9.87 -15.29 2.95
N GLY A 296 8.69 -14.78 2.66
CA GLY A 296 7.49 -15.57 2.46
C GLY A 296 6.77 -15.19 1.18
N THR A 297 5.76 -15.97 0.82
CA THR A 297 4.92 -15.76 -0.36
C THR A 297 3.45 -15.94 -0.01
N THR A 298 2.59 -15.27 -0.77
CA THR A 298 1.13 -15.33 -0.64
C THR A 298 0.51 -15.15 -2.02
N SER A 299 -0.83 -15.17 -2.09
CA SER A 299 -1.56 -14.89 -3.31
C SER A 299 -1.19 -13.51 -3.88
N GLY A 300 -1.22 -13.43 -5.21
CA GLY A 300 -0.92 -12.20 -5.94
C GLY A 300 -2.16 -11.42 -6.35
N PRO A 301 -1.94 -10.26 -6.98
CA PRO A 301 -3.02 -9.53 -7.64
C PRO A 301 -3.68 -10.39 -8.73
N THR A 302 -4.96 -10.16 -8.94
CA THR A 302 -5.76 -10.84 -9.97
C THR A 302 -5.28 -10.51 -11.37
N ILE A 303 -4.74 -9.31 -11.59
CA ILE A 303 -4.15 -8.89 -12.86
C ILE A 303 -2.62 -9.05 -12.78
N PRO A 304 -2.01 -9.96 -13.57
CA PRO A 304 -0.56 -10.14 -13.61
C PRO A 304 0.10 -8.98 -14.34
N ARG A 305 0.47 -7.93 -13.59
CA ARG A 305 0.94 -6.65 -14.14
C ARG A 305 2.39 -6.29 -13.81
N ARG A 306 3.10 -5.70 -14.78
CA ARG A 306 4.42 -5.06 -14.57
C ARG A 306 4.35 -3.55 -14.77
N GLY A 307 5.30 -2.82 -14.18
CA GLY A 307 5.37 -1.36 -14.28
C GLY A 307 4.15 -0.65 -13.66
N HIS A 308 3.44 -1.37 -12.79
CA HIS A 308 2.39 -0.82 -11.95
C HIS A 308 3.03 0.03 -10.85
N GLN A 309 2.23 0.90 -10.25
CA GLN A 309 2.68 1.68 -9.10
C GLN A 309 2.13 1.07 -7.82
N ALA A 310 2.82 1.29 -6.72
CA ALA A 310 2.36 0.90 -5.39
C ALA A 310 2.48 2.07 -4.43
N THR A 311 1.47 2.23 -3.56
CA THR A 311 1.47 3.21 -2.49
C THR A 311 1.05 2.56 -1.18
N LEU A 312 1.78 2.89 -0.12
CA LEU A 312 1.37 2.59 1.24
C LEU A 312 0.22 3.51 1.62
N VAL A 313 -0.89 2.94 2.08
CA VAL A 313 -2.05 3.69 2.58
C VAL A 313 -2.05 3.74 4.11
N SER A 314 -2.88 4.59 4.72
CA SER A 314 -2.77 4.92 6.15
C SER A 314 -3.02 3.76 7.09
N ASN A 315 -3.79 2.75 6.66
CA ASN A 315 -4.02 1.51 7.40
C ASN A 315 -2.95 0.43 7.15
N GLN A 316 -1.77 0.81 6.62
CA GLN A 316 -0.64 -0.07 6.28
C GLN A 316 -0.92 -1.06 5.14
N ALA A 317 -2.09 -0.99 4.49
CA ALA A 317 -2.32 -1.73 3.26
C ALA A 317 -1.46 -1.18 2.11
N VAL A 318 -1.22 -2.00 1.09
CA VAL A 318 -0.52 -1.60 -0.13
C VAL A 318 -1.52 -1.56 -1.26
N ARG A 319 -1.70 -0.38 -1.87
CA ARG A 319 -2.55 -0.21 -3.05
C ARG A 319 -1.69 -0.22 -4.30
N ILE A 320 -2.07 -1.00 -5.29
CA ILE A 320 -1.45 -1.01 -6.61
C ILE A 320 -2.41 -0.47 -7.68
N SER A 321 -1.83 0.19 -8.69
CA SER A 321 -2.58 0.78 -9.79
C SER A 321 -1.81 0.71 -11.10
N GLY A 322 -2.53 0.77 -12.22
CA GLY A 322 -1.92 0.90 -13.54
C GLY A 322 -1.12 -0.34 -13.96
N GLY A 323 -0.05 -0.10 -14.72
CA GLY A 323 0.83 -1.14 -15.25
C GLY A 323 0.30 -1.78 -16.54
N VAL A 324 1.06 -2.72 -17.07
CA VAL A 324 0.70 -3.53 -18.25
C VAL A 324 0.33 -4.92 -17.80
N ASP A 325 -0.88 -5.35 -18.11
CA ASP A 325 -1.33 -6.73 -17.94
C ASP A 325 -0.60 -7.63 -18.94
N LEU A 326 0.18 -8.58 -18.42
CA LEU A 326 1.00 -9.46 -19.25
C LEU A 326 0.20 -10.58 -19.93
N SER A 327 -1.05 -10.81 -19.52
CA SER A 327 -1.94 -11.76 -20.19
C SER A 327 -2.52 -11.18 -21.49
N THR A 328 -2.77 -9.87 -21.52
CA THR A 328 -3.39 -9.17 -22.65
C THR A 328 -2.43 -8.27 -23.43
N GLY A 329 -1.32 -7.87 -22.81
CA GLY A 329 -0.39 -6.86 -23.34
C GLY A 329 -0.90 -5.42 -23.25
N LEU A 330 -2.04 -5.20 -22.59
CA LEU A 330 -2.71 -3.90 -22.53
C LEU A 330 -2.39 -3.16 -21.24
N ALA A 331 -2.38 -1.82 -21.32
CA ALA A 331 -2.30 -0.97 -20.14
C ALA A 331 -3.59 -1.11 -19.30
N SER A 332 -3.43 -1.28 -17.99
CA SER A 332 -4.53 -1.56 -17.06
C SER A 332 -5.03 -0.29 -16.38
N THR A 333 -6.35 -0.16 -16.22
CA THR A 333 -7.00 0.79 -15.30
C THR A 333 -7.23 0.17 -13.91
N GLY A 334 -6.98 -1.13 -13.74
CA GLY A 334 -7.35 -1.85 -12.53
C GLY A 334 -6.61 -1.32 -11.31
N VAL A 335 -7.32 -1.18 -10.20
CA VAL A 335 -6.77 -0.86 -8.90
C VAL A 335 -7.05 -2.03 -7.96
N GLU A 336 -6.02 -2.48 -7.26
CA GLU A 336 -6.13 -3.57 -6.30
C GLU A 336 -5.41 -3.18 -5.01
N ARG A 337 -5.89 -3.68 -3.88
CA ARG A 337 -5.30 -3.40 -2.57
C ARG A 337 -5.08 -4.67 -1.78
N LEU A 338 -3.89 -4.77 -1.20
CA LEU A 338 -3.46 -5.84 -0.31
C LEU A 338 -3.45 -5.34 1.13
N ASN A 339 -4.28 -5.92 2.00
CA ASN A 339 -4.28 -5.57 3.41
C ASN A 339 -3.10 -6.19 4.19
N ILE A 340 -3.03 -5.88 5.49
CA ILE A 340 -2.00 -6.39 6.41
C ILE A 340 -2.07 -7.91 6.65
N ASN A 341 -3.19 -8.55 6.33
CA ASN A 341 -3.41 -10.00 6.44
C ASN A 341 -3.23 -10.72 5.09
N TYR A 342 -2.63 -10.03 4.12
CA TYR A 342 -2.40 -10.53 2.76
C TYR A 342 -3.67 -10.91 1.98
N ILE A 343 -4.79 -10.26 2.28
CA ILE A 343 -6.05 -10.41 1.53
C ILE A 343 -6.13 -9.31 0.47
N TRP A 344 -6.39 -9.72 -0.77
CA TRP A 344 -6.57 -8.85 -1.92
C TRP A 344 -8.02 -8.38 -2.07
N TYR A 345 -8.17 -7.12 -2.47
CA TYR A 345 -9.44 -6.49 -2.80
C TYR A 345 -9.30 -5.76 -4.14
N THR A 346 -10.25 -5.95 -5.05
CA THR A 346 -10.39 -5.09 -6.23
C THR A 346 -11.05 -3.78 -5.81
N GLU A 347 -10.46 -2.66 -6.18
CA GLU A 347 -11.04 -1.33 -5.99
C GLU A 347 -11.58 -0.78 -7.32
N PRO A 348 -12.43 0.28 -7.32
CA PRO A 348 -12.89 0.90 -8.56
C PRO A 348 -11.73 1.29 -9.49
N PRO A 349 -11.86 1.07 -10.81
CA PRO A 349 -10.77 1.31 -11.75
C PRO A 349 -10.48 2.81 -11.92
N LEU A 350 -9.25 3.13 -12.33
CA LEU A 350 -8.87 4.46 -12.82
C LEU A 350 -9.68 4.83 -14.06
N GLN A 351 -9.82 6.13 -14.33
CA GLN A 351 -10.46 6.62 -15.54
C GLN A 351 -9.58 6.36 -16.77
N PHE A 352 -8.26 6.43 -16.61
CA PHE A 352 -7.28 6.21 -17.68
C PHE A 352 -6.30 5.10 -17.33
N PRO A 353 -5.81 4.34 -18.32
CA PRO A 353 -4.84 3.29 -18.08
C PRO A 353 -3.42 3.88 -17.94
N HIS A 354 -2.69 3.61 -16.86
CA HIS A 354 -1.36 4.20 -16.63
C HIS A 354 -0.23 3.17 -16.74
N ARG A 355 0.41 3.05 -17.92
CA ARG A 355 1.65 2.28 -18.09
C ARG A 355 2.86 3.11 -17.67
N GLU A 356 3.70 2.62 -16.76
CA GLU A 356 4.92 3.31 -16.30
C GLU A 356 4.68 4.71 -15.72
N GLY A 357 3.43 4.99 -15.33
CA GLY A 357 3.09 6.19 -14.59
C GLY A 357 3.75 6.23 -13.21
N ARG A 358 3.49 7.30 -12.47
CA ARG A 358 3.87 7.42 -11.06
C ARG A 358 2.61 7.54 -10.22
N ALA A 359 2.61 6.88 -9.07
CA ALA A 359 1.57 7.03 -8.08
C ALA A 359 2.19 7.46 -6.77
N LEU A 360 1.55 8.42 -6.11
CA LEU A 360 2.03 8.98 -4.86
C LEU A 360 0.88 9.13 -3.88
N SER A 361 1.09 8.65 -2.66
CA SER A 361 0.19 8.92 -1.54
C SER A 361 0.32 10.40 -1.15
N LEU A 362 -0.82 11.10 -1.09
CA LEU A 362 -0.87 12.53 -0.83
C LEU A 362 -1.18 12.86 0.63
N ASP A 363 -1.93 12.01 1.32
CA ASP A 363 -2.42 12.30 2.66
C ASP A 363 -2.65 11.02 3.50
N SER A 364 -3.00 11.25 4.77
CA SER A 364 -3.41 10.21 5.72
C SER A 364 -4.79 9.62 5.42
N ASN A 365 -5.55 10.18 4.48
CA ASN A 365 -6.85 9.67 4.06
C ASN A 365 -6.73 8.67 2.90
N SER A 366 -5.51 8.23 2.60
CA SER A 366 -5.23 7.26 1.54
C SER A 366 -5.54 7.79 0.14
N ALA A 367 -5.52 9.10 -0.06
CA ALA A 367 -5.60 9.67 -1.40
C ALA A 367 -4.30 9.42 -2.17
N MET A 368 -4.43 9.01 -3.43
CA MET A 368 -3.34 8.72 -4.33
C MET A 368 -3.45 9.59 -5.57
N MET A 369 -2.39 10.30 -5.92
CA MET A 369 -2.26 10.91 -7.25
C MET A 369 -1.63 9.90 -8.19
N VAL A 370 -2.26 9.65 -9.33
CA VAL A 370 -1.69 8.88 -10.44
C VAL A 370 -1.41 9.82 -11.59
N ILE A 371 -0.18 9.84 -12.09
CA ILE A 371 0.30 10.80 -13.09
C ILE A 371 1.15 10.15 -14.17
N GLY A 372 0.97 10.64 -15.40
CA GLY A 372 1.78 10.30 -16.56
C GLY A 372 1.71 8.83 -16.94
N GLY A 373 2.65 8.42 -17.79
CA GLY A 373 2.64 7.08 -18.40
C GLY A 373 2.00 7.06 -19.78
N TRP A 374 1.86 5.86 -20.33
CA TRP A 374 1.36 5.61 -21.68
C TRP A 374 -0.01 4.91 -21.64
N ASP A 375 -0.88 5.21 -22.60
CA ASP A 375 -2.06 4.38 -22.92
C ASP A 375 -1.76 3.32 -23.99
N THR A 376 -0.68 3.49 -24.76
CA THR A 376 -0.37 2.61 -25.89
C THR A 376 0.34 1.31 -25.48
N PRO A 377 0.10 0.20 -26.20
CA PRO A 377 0.71 -1.10 -25.89
C PRO A 377 2.22 -1.19 -26.11
N THR A 378 2.84 -0.28 -26.85
CA THR A 378 4.26 -0.35 -27.25
C THR A 378 5.13 0.71 -26.57
N ASP A 379 6.36 0.35 -26.18
CA ASP A 379 7.36 1.30 -25.71
C ASP A 379 7.66 2.33 -26.81
N GLY A 380 7.70 3.63 -26.46
CA GLY A 380 8.01 4.69 -27.42
C GLY A 380 6.87 5.13 -28.33
N GLY A 381 5.62 4.83 -27.99
CA GLY A 381 4.46 5.48 -28.63
C GLY A 381 4.50 7.00 -28.51
N VAL A 382 3.58 7.72 -29.17
CA VAL A 382 3.37 9.15 -28.84
C VAL A 382 2.50 9.17 -27.60
N PRO A 383 2.93 9.82 -26.50
CA PRO A 383 2.13 9.77 -25.29
C PRO A 383 0.88 10.62 -25.53
N THR A 384 -0.29 10.04 -25.32
CA THR A 384 -1.51 10.84 -25.23
C THR A 384 -1.51 11.55 -23.87
N ARG A 385 -2.17 12.71 -23.81
CA ARG A 385 -2.27 13.47 -22.57
C ARG A 385 -3.06 12.69 -21.54
N GLN A 386 -2.36 11.96 -20.68
CA GLN A 386 -3.00 11.34 -19.52
C GLN A 386 -3.15 12.38 -18.42
N GLN A 387 -4.41 12.66 -18.10
CA GLN A 387 -4.73 13.57 -17.02
C GLN A 387 -4.21 12.98 -15.72
N ALA A 388 -3.73 13.85 -14.85
CA ALA A 388 -3.42 13.47 -13.49
C ALA A 388 -4.74 13.11 -12.79
N GLU A 389 -4.82 11.95 -12.19
CA GLU A 389 -6.01 11.49 -11.49
C GLU A 389 -5.77 11.51 -9.98
N LEU A 390 -6.66 12.16 -9.25
CA LEU A 390 -6.74 12.02 -7.81
C LEU A 390 -7.72 10.89 -7.50
N TYR A 391 -7.19 9.84 -6.90
CA TYR A 391 -7.90 8.64 -6.52
C TYR A 391 -7.98 8.56 -5.00
N THR A 392 -9.15 8.79 -4.42
CA THR A 392 -9.32 8.73 -2.95
C THR A 392 -9.58 7.32 -2.40
N GLY A 393 -9.64 6.31 -3.28
CA GLY A 393 -9.78 4.89 -2.92
C GLY A 393 -10.96 4.57 -2.01
N CYS A 394 -10.93 3.37 -1.42
CA CYS A 394 -11.93 2.95 -0.44
C CYS A 394 -11.91 3.88 0.78
N THR A 395 -13.03 4.59 1.02
CA THR A 395 -13.23 5.40 2.24
C THR A 395 -13.59 4.47 3.40
N ALA A 396 -12.69 4.33 4.37
CA ALA A 396 -12.93 3.52 5.56
C ALA A 396 -14.18 3.99 6.29
N MET A 397 -14.96 3.05 6.83
CA MET A 397 -16.04 3.40 7.74
C MET A 397 -15.47 4.15 8.95
N SER A 398 -16.28 5.00 9.58
CA SER A 398 -15.95 5.60 10.87
C SER A 398 -16.78 4.93 11.97
N CYS A 399 -16.35 5.06 13.23
CA CYS A 399 -17.14 4.64 14.38
C CYS A 399 -18.47 5.39 14.55
N SER A 400 -18.74 6.39 13.69
CA SER A 400 -19.90 7.27 13.72
C SER A 400 -20.85 7.10 12.53
N SER A 401 -20.48 6.30 11.51
CA SER A 401 -21.27 6.14 10.29
C SER A 401 -21.72 4.68 10.12
N PRO A 402 -23.02 4.38 10.00
CA PRO A 402 -24.21 5.28 9.98
C PRO A 402 -24.75 5.64 11.38
N GLY A 403 -24.04 5.32 12.47
CA GLY A 403 -24.40 5.62 13.86
C GLY A 403 -23.29 5.23 14.84
N PRO A 404 -23.44 5.48 16.15
CA PRO A 404 -22.42 5.15 17.15
C PRO A 404 -22.19 3.62 17.23
N ARG A 405 -20.96 3.21 16.94
CA ARG A 405 -20.52 1.81 16.98
C ARG A 405 -19.56 1.56 18.13
N CYS A 406 -19.38 0.30 18.48
CA CYS A 406 -18.56 -0.14 19.59
C CYS A 406 -17.79 -1.43 19.27
N GLY A 407 -16.69 -1.65 19.99
CA GLY A 407 -15.80 -2.79 19.81
C GLY A 407 -14.84 -2.62 18.61
N THR A 408 -14.26 -3.75 18.20
CA THR A 408 -13.30 -3.81 17.10
C THR A 408 -14.01 -4.32 15.84
N LEU A 409 -14.02 -3.52 14.77
CA LEU A 409 -14.74 -3.80 13.53
C LEU A 409 -13.83 -3.66 12.32
N ALA A 410 -14.09 -4.44 11.26
CA ALA A 410 -13.45 -4.22 9.97
C ALA A 410 -13.90 -2.88 9.38
N ASP A 411 -12.96 -2.11 8.82
CA ASP A 411 -13.22 -0.76 8.30
C ASP A 411 -13.85 -0.72 6.90
N GLY A 412 -14.15 -1.89 6.32
CA GLY A 412 -14.60 -2.05 4.92
C GLY A 412 -13.48 -1.85 3.89
N CYS A 413 -12.27 -1.52 4.36
CA CYS A 413 -11.11 -1.14 3.59
C CYS A 413 -9.84 -1.96 3.95
N GLY A 414 -10.02 -3.14 4.57
CA GLY A 414 -8.95 -4.06 4.93
C GLY A 414 -8.21 -3.74 6.24
N GLY A 415 -8.56 -2.64 6.91
CA GLY A 415 -8.11 -2.28 8.25
C GLY A 415 -9.14 -2.60 9.33
N THR A 416 -8.81 -2.25 10.57
CA THR A 416 -9.67 -2.45 11.74
C THR A 416 -9.89 -1.13 12.47
N LEU A 417 -11.14 -0.82 12.81
CA LEU A 417 -11.56 0.31 13.62
C LEU A 417 -11.73 -0.17 15.06
N ASN A 418 -11.15 0.55 16.02
CA ASN A 418 -11.44 0.37 17.43
C ASN A 418 -12.34 1.50 17.91
N CYS A 419 -13.62 1.19 18.10
CA CYS A 419 -14.64 2.16 18.46
C CYS A 419 -14.91 2.26 19.96
N GLY A 420 -14.15 1.52 20.79
CA GLY A 420 -14.31 1.55 22.24
C GLY A 420 -15.68 1.05 22.71
N SER A 421 -16.08 1.43 23.92
CA SER A 421 -17.39 1.12 24.50
C SER A 421 -18.41 2.22 24.20
N CYS A 422 -19.70 1.86 24.27
CA CYS A 422 -20.78 2.84 24.14
C CYS A 422 -20.71 3.90 25.24
N THR A 423 -20.94 5.15 24.88
CA THR A 423 -21.03 6.27 25.82
C THR A 423 -22.33 6.19 26.64
N ASN A 424 -22.35 6.83 27.82
CA ASN A 424 -23.52 6.93 28.70
C ASN A 424 -24.09 5.59 29.21
N GLY A 425 -23.26 4.56 29.41
CA GLY A 425 -23.71 3.28 29.97
C GLY A 425 -24.55 2.43 29.02
N GLY A 426 -24.53 2.74 27.72
CA GLY A 426 -25.17 1.93 26.69
C GLY A 426 -24.53 0.54 26.55
N THR A 427 -25.32 -0.43 26.08
CA THR A 427 -24.84 -1.78 25.80
C THR A 427 -24.40 -1.91 24.35
N CYS A 428 -23.28 -2.60 24.14
CA CYS A 428 -22.76 -2.90 22.81
C CYS A 428 -23.34 -4.22 22.32
N ASP A 429 -24.05 -4.21 21.20
CA ASP A 429 -24.46 -5.45 20.54
C ASP A 429 -23.23 -6.14 19.92
N SER A 430 -22.94 -7.36 20.39
CA SER A 430 -21.78 -8.14 19.96
C SER A 430 -21.82 -8.62 18.49
N GLN A 431 -22.98 -8.62 17.85
CA GLN A 431 -23.15 -9.06 16.46
C GLN A 431 -23.26 -7.88 15.49
N THR A 432 -24.00 -6.84 15.87
CA THR A 432 -24.23 -5.67 15.00
C THR A 432 -23.23 -4.53 15.25
N HIS A 433 -22.49 -4.58 16.36
CA HIS A 433 -21.60 -3.53 16.84
C HIS A 433 -22.28 -2.17 17.03
N GLN A 434 -23.61 -2.15 17.19
CA GLN A 434 -24.37 -0.93 17.42
C GLN A 434 -24.50 -0.65 18.91
N CYS A 435 -24.40 0.63 19.27
CA CYS A 435 -24.69 1.09 20.61
C CYS A 435 -26.19 1.29 20.82
N SER A 436 -26.77 0.59 21.78
CA SER A 436 -28.10 0.94 22.30
C SER A 436 -27.96 1.93 23.45
N GLN A 437 -28.84 2.94 23.48
CA GLN A 437 -28.95 3.81 24.65
C GLN A 437 -29.60 3.02 25.80
N PRO A 438 -29.18 3.22 27.06
CA PRO A 438 -29.90 2.67 28.19
C PRO A 438 -31.32 3.28 28.22
N CYS A 439 -32.33 2.45 28.49
CA CYS A 439 -33.69 2.94 28.65
C CYS A 439 -33.74 3.88 29.87
N VAL A 440 -34.17 5.13 29.67
CA VAL A 440 -34.32 6.09 30.76
C VAL A 440 -35.72 5.92 31.36
N SER A 441 -35.80 5.44 32.60
CA SER A 441 -37.06 5.29 33.33
C SER A 441 -37.76 6.66 33.42
N ASN A 442 -39.01 6.73 33.00
CA ASN A 442 -39.82 7.94 33.06
C ASN A 442 -40.10 8.27 34.54
N PRO A 443 -39.60 9.39 35.07
CA PRO A 443 -39.81 9.75 36.47
C PRO A 443 -41.29 9.96 36.82
N ASN A 444 -42.14 10.22 35.82
CA ASN A 444 -43.58 10.41 35.99
C ASN A 444 -44.40 9.12 35.78
N THR A 445 -43.79 7.94 35.81
CA THR A 445 -44.51 6.64 35.66
C THR A 445 -45.71 6.51 36.61
N CYS A 446 -45.62 7.12 37.80
CA CYS A 446 -46.69 7.10 38.82
C CYS A 446 -47.65 8.28 38.75
N ALA A 447 -47.53 9.19 37.77
CA ALA A 447 -48.49 10.27 37.60
C ALA A 447 -49.87 9.67 37.31
N SER A 448 -50.82 9.89 38.24
CA SER A 448 -52.20 9.40 38.17
C SER A 448 -52.38 7.88 38.26
N LYS A 449 -51.37 7.14 38.72
CA LYS A 449 -51.41 5.68 38.96
C LYS A 449 -51.08 5.36 40.41
N CYS A 450 -51.53 4.21 40.89
CA CYS A 450 -51.27 3.68 42.23
C CYS A 450 -51.10 2.16 42.14
N GLY A 451 -50.43 1.55 43.10
CA GLY A 451 -50.02 0.14 43.07
C GLY A 451 -48.85 -0.13 42.12
N ALA A 452 -48.55 -1.42 41.92
CA ALA A 452 -47.46 -1.88 41.06
C ALA A 452 -47.73 -1.53 39.59
N THR A 453 -46.89 -0.68 39.01
CA THR A 453 -46.98 -0.20 37.64
C THR A 453 -45.64 -0.40 36.94
N GLN A 454 -45.65 -0.95 35.72
CA GLN A 454 -44.44 -0.98 34.91
C GLN A 454 -44.09 0.41 34.38
N ASP A 455 -42.82 0.78 34.51
CA ASP A 455 -42.27 1.93 33.80
C ASP A 455 -42.12 1.64 32.30
N ASN A 456 -41.74 2.68 31.54
CA ASN A 456 -41.46 2.58 30.10
C ASN A 456 -40.23 1.71 29.78
N CYS A 457 -39.53 1.19 30.79
CA CYS A 457 -38.38 0.29 30.66
C CYS A 457 -38.69 -1.14 31.12
N GLY A 458 -39.93 -1.41 31.55
CA GLY A 458 -40.41 -2.73 31.96
C GLY A 458 -40.14 -3.08 33.44
N GLU A 459 -39.52 -2.17 34.21
CA GLU A 459 -39.34 -2.36 35.65
C GLU A 459 -40.62 -2.02 36.41
N THR A 460 -40.96 -2.83 37.41
CA THR A 460 -42.15 -2.58 38.23
C THR A 460 -41.85 -1.57 39.32
N ARG A 461 -42.50 -0.41 39.27
CA ARG A 461 -42.52 0.60 40.34
C ARG A 461 -43.80 0.52 41.15
N ASP A 462 -43.68 0.59 42.47
CA ASP A 462 -44.83 0.76 43.35
C ASP A 462 -45.21 2.24 43.47
N CYS A 463 -46.39 2.60 42.96
CA CYS A 463 -46.90 3.96 42.96
C CYS A 463 -47.73 4.32 44.21
N GLY A 464 -47.66 3.50 45.26
CA GLY A 464 -48.32 3.76 46.54
C GLY A 464 -49.77 3.25 46.61
N PRO A 465 -50.43 3.33 47.77
CA PRO A 465 -51.73 2.71 47.99
C PRO A 465 -52.84 3.39 47.19
N CYS A 466 -53.69 2.58 46.54
CA CYS A 466 -54.85 3.09 45.81
C CYS A 466 -56.00 3.51 46.75
N PRO A 467 -56.84 4.49 46.36
CA PRO A 467 -58.03 4.86 47.11
C PRO A 467 -58.98 3.66 47.31
N PRO A 468 -59.68 3.58 48.46
CA PRO A 468 -60.58 2.46 48.73
C PRO A 468 -61.79 2.49 47.78
N CYS A 469 -62.03 1.38 47.10
CA CYS A 469 -63.19 1.18 46.24
C CYS A 469 -64.43 0.74 47.04
N ALA A 470 -65.61 1.03 46.49
CA ALA A 470 -66.87 0.55 47.05
C ALA A 470 -66.93 -0.99 47.01
N VAL A 471 -67.64 -1.58 47.97
CA VAL A 471 -67.78 -3.05 48.12
C VAL A 471 -68.25 -3.68 46.81
N GLY A 472 -67.49 -4.65 46.32
CA GLY A 472 -67.74 -5.33 45.03
C GLY A 472 -66.97 -4.77 43.83
N THR A 473 -66.08 -3.78 44.02
CA THR A 473 -65.22 -3.24 42.96
C THR A 473 -63.74 -3.24 43.37
N VAL A 474 -62.84 -3.36 42.39
CA VAL A 474 -61.38 -3.30 42.53
C VAL A 474 -60.83 -2.11 41.74
N TRP A 475 -59.70 -1.56 42.19
CA TRP A 475 -59.05 -0.46 41.50
C TRP A 475 -58.20 -0.99 40.34
N CYS A 476 -58.60 -0.71 39.09
CA CYS A 476 -57.84 -1.08 37.89
C CYS A 476 -58.03 -0.03 36.78
N CYS A 477 -57.01 0.18 35.94
CA CYS A 477 -56.99 1.24 34.91
C CYS A 477 -57.31 2.67 35.44
N GLY A 478 -56.89 3.00 36.66
CA GLY A 478 -57.01 4.35 37.23
C GLY A 478 -58.40 4.71 37.77
N THR A 479 -59.34 3.76 37.86
CA THR A 479 -60.68 3.95 38.46
C THR A 479 -61.19 2.67 39.14
N CYS A 480 -62.16 2.75 40.06
CA CYS A 480 -62.82 1.56 40.62
C CYS A 480 -63.74 0.89 39.59
N ARG A 481 -63.58 -0.42 39.36
CA ARG A 481 -64.37 -1.22 38.41
C ARG A 481 -64.71 -2.60 38.97
N GLN A 482 -65.68 -3.29 38.38
CA GLN A 482 -65.97 -4.68 38.73
C GLN A 482 -64.77 -5.57 38.35
N ALA A 483 -64.43 -6.57 39.17
CA ALA A 483 -63.23 -7.39 38.95
C ALA A 483 -63.22 -8.08 37.58
N SER A 484 -64.39 -8.50 37.07
CA SER A 484 -64.55 -9.09 35.73
C SER A 484 -64.23 -8.14 34.57
N GLN A 485 -64.17 -6.84 34.82
CA GLN A 485 -63.87 -5.82 33.80
C GLN A 485 -62.38 -5.47 33.73
N CYS A 486 -61.56 -5.94 34.67
CA CYS A 486 -60.14 -5.59 34.68
C CYS A 486 -59.34 -6.40 33.66
N ASP A 487 -59.54 -7.72 33.53
CA ASP A 487 -58.76 -8.58 32.62
C ASP A 487 -59.07 -8.40 31.13
N SER A 488 -60.13 -7.66 30.78
CA SER A 488 -60.59 -7.47 29.39
C SER A 488 -60.29 -6.08 28.81
N MET A 489 -59.88 -5.12 29.66
CA MET A 489 -59.68 -3.72 29.27
C MET A 489 -58.32 -3.16 29.71
N CYS A 490 -57.60 -3.87 30.56
CA CYS A 490 -56.26 -3.60 31.04
C CYS A 490 -55.43 -4.89 30.85
#